data_AF-A0A238ULL7-F1
#
_entry.id   AF-A0A238ULL7-F1
#
_cell.length_a   1.000
_cell.length_b   1.000
_cell.length_c   1.000
_cell.angle_alpha   90.00
_cell.angle_beta   90.00
_cell.angle_gamma   90.00
#
_symmetry.space_group_name_H-M   'P 1'
#
loop_
_entity.id
_entity.type
_entity.pdbx_description
1 polymer ?
#
loop_
_entity_poly.entity_id
_entity_poly.type
_entity_poly.pdbx_seq_one_letter_code
_entity_poly.pdbx_strand_id
1 'polypeptide(L)'
;MVDRTGAAVFAHEAEAPYLEGDEELVKSSEERPTAIEPATVDVRLTGGETFATAAGPTEVVPTPGHGPGHVSAYFPGAELLVSADALTVADGELAGLSPEMTPDLDTALESVAVLADRDVAETVCFHGGHVEAGTERLEEIAGGE
;
A
#
# COMPACT_ATOMS: atom_id res chain seq x y z
N MET A 1 4.44 4.43 18.18
CA MET A 1 4.11 5.71 17.52
C MET A 1 2.79 6.24 18.04
N VAL A 2 1.75 5.39 18.01
CA VAL A 2 0.41 5.66 18.54
C VAL A 2 0.46 6.21 19.97
N ASP A 3 1.13 5.55 20.92
CA ASP A 3 1.21 6.02 22.32
C ASP A 3 1.86 7.40 22.49
N ARG A 4 2.72 7.78 21.54
CA ARG A 4 3.44 9.07 21.57
C ARG A 4 2.63 10.20 20.97
N THR A 5 1.69 9.90 20.07
CA THR A 5 0.96 10.92 19.29
C THR A 5 -0.52 10.98 19.64
N GLY A 6 -1.11 9.89 20.15
CA GLY A 6 -2.56 9.73 20.26
C GLY A 6 -3.26 9.76 18.89
N ALA A 7 -2.53 9.48 17.81
CA ALA A 7 -3.11 9.45 16.48
C ALA A 7 -4.03 8.23 16.33
N ALA A 8 -5.18 8.43 15.69
CA ALA A 8 -6.05 7.33 15.33
C ALA A 8 -5.39 6.45 14.25
N VAL A 9 -5.51 5.14 14.40
CA VAL A 9 -5.01 4.13 13.47
C VAL A 9 -6.14 3.69 12.57
N PHE A 10 -5.90 3.85 11.27
CA PHE A 10 -6.79 3.38 10.22
C PHE A 10 -6.10 2.21 9.53
N ALA A 11 -6.80 1.10 9.35
CA ALA A 11 -6.30 -0.06 8.62
C ALA A 11 -7.45 -0.74 7.90
N HIS A 12 -7.16 -1.40 6.78
CA HIS A 12 -8.16 -2.24 6.11
C HIS A 12 -8.62 -3.37 7.04
N GLU A 13 -9.90 -3.71 6.99
CA GLU A 13 -10.47 -4.72 7.89
C GLU A 13 -9.79 -6.09 7.75
N ALA A 14 -9.29 -6.42 6.56
CA ALA A 14 -8.55 -7.64 6.29
C ALA A 14 -7.12 -7.64 6.89
N GLU A 15 -6.54 -6.46 7.17
CA GLU A 15 -5.22 -6.35 7.81
C GLU A 15 -5.33 -6.25 9.34
N ALA A 16 -6.46 -5.75 9.84
CA ALA A 16 -6.64 -5.43 11.26
C ALA A 16 -6.33 -6.59 12.22
N PRO A 17 -6.76 -7.86 11.99
CA PRO A 17 -6.45 -8.97 12.89
C PRO A 17 -4.95 -9.20 13.10
N TYR A 18 -4.13 -8.96 12.08
CA TYR A 18 -2.68 -9.10 12.16
C TYR A 18 -2.04 -7.97 12.98
N LEU A 19 -2.53 -6.74 12.81
CA LEU A 19 -2.06 -5.56 13.54
C LEU A 19 -2.44 -5.58 15.02
N GLU A 20 -3.61 -6.14 15.34
CA GLU A 20 -4.13 -6.28 16.70
C GLU A 20 -3.57 -7.53 17.42
N GLY A 21 -2.85 -8.39 16.70
CA GLY A 21 -2.23 -9.60 17.25
C GLY A 21 -3.19 -10.77 17.43
N ASP A 22 -4.36 -10.73 16.79
CA ASP A 22 -5.35 -11.81 16.77
C ASP A 22 -4.94 -12.93 15.78
N GLU A 23 -4.15 -12.61 14.75
CA GLU A 23 -3.62 -13.52 13.74
C GLU A 23 -2.08 -13.41 13.63
N GLU A 24 -1.41 -14.50 13.23
CA GLU A 24 0.04 -14.48 12.98
C GLU A 24 0.38 -13.72 11.69
N LEU A 25 1.44 -12.90 11.72
CA LEU A 25 1.85 -12.10 10.56
C LEU A 25 2.10 -12.99 9.33
N VAL A 26 1.47 -12.64 8.20
CA VAL A 26 1.48 -13.42 6.95
C VAL A 26 2.87 -13.82 6.46
N LYS A 27 3.88 -12.97 6.69
CA LYS A 27 5.26 -13.17 6.23
C LYS A 27 6.20 -13.70 7.30
N SER A 28 5.68 -13.97 8.50
CA SER A 28 6.44 -14.63 9.55
C SER A 28 6.55 -16.11 9.23
N SER A 29 7.74 -16.69 9.41
CA SER A 29 7.98 -18.13 9.27
C SER A 29 8.93 -18.64 10.35
N GLU A 30 9.06 -19.96 10.49
CA GLU A 30 10.03 -20.55 11.43
C GLU A 30 11.48 -20.13 11.12
N GLU A 31 11.80 -19.97 9.84
CA GLU A 31 13.14 -19.57 9.37
C GLU A 31 13.39 -18.06 9.52
N ARG A 32 12.32 -17.25 9.47
CA ARG A 32 12.36 -15.79 9.59
C ARG A 32 11.21 -15.30 10.48
N PRO A 33 11.29 -15.53 11.79
CA PRO A 33 10.22 -15.12 12.70
C PRO A 33 10.16 -13.60 12.75
N THR A 34 8.97 -13.06 12.53
CA THR A 34 8.69 -11.62 12.58
C THR A 34 7.66 -11.36 13.67
N ALA A 35 7.81 -10.24 14.38
CA ALA A 35 6.86 -9.80 15.37
C ALA A 35 6.74 -8.27 15.33
N ILE A 36 5.53 -7.79 15.58
CA ILE A 36 5.24 -6.39 15.84
C ILE A 36 4.63 -6.27 17.23
N GLU A 37 4.77 -5.10 17.85
CA GLU A 37 3.97 -4.77 19.02
C GLU A 37 2.53 -4.50 18.54
N PRO A 38 1.52 -5.23 19.05
CA PRO A 38 0.15 -5.04 18.59
C PRO A 38 -0.35 -3.61 18.80
N ALA A 39 -1.14 -3.12 17.86
CA ALA A 39 -1.75 -1.81 17.92
C ALA A 39 -3.25 -1.92 17.66
N THR A 40 -4.06 -1.19 18.43
CA THR A 40 -5.50 -1.11 18.21
C THR A 40 -5.80 -0.41 16.90
N VAL A 41 -6.70 -0.98 16.10
CA VAL A 41 -7.24 -0.34 14.89
C VAL A 41 -8.51 0.43 15.27
N ASP A 42 -8.41 1.76 15.31
CA ASP A 42 -9.52 2.65 15.68
C ASP A 42 -10.61 2.67 14.60
N VAL A 43 -10.20 2.63 13.33
CA VAL A 43 -11.11 2.64 12.18
C VAL A 43 -10.70 1.55 11.20
N ARG A 44 -11.63 0.62 10.96
CA ARG A 44 -11.49 -0.43 9.94
C ARG A 44 -12.03 0.09 8.61
N LEU A 45 -11.20 0.04 7.58
CA LEU A 45 -11.52 0.46 6.22
C LEU A 45 -12.02 -0.72 5.40
N THR A 46 -12.89 -0.45 4.43
CA THR A 46 -13.40 -1.42 3.46
C THR A 46 -12.90 -1.17 2.04
N GLY A 47 -12.30 0.01 1.79
CA GLY A 47 -11.78 0.41 0.50
C GLY A 47 -12.64 1.43 -0.25
N GLY A 48 -11.98 2.38 -0.94
CA GLY A 48 -12.65 3.42 -1.72
C GLY A 48 -13.12 4.62 -0.90
N GLU A 49 -12.82 4.66 0.40
CA GLU A 49 -13.08 5.83 1.22
C GLU A 49 -12.22 7.01 0.76
N THR A 50 -12.76 8.22 0.86
CA THR A 50 -12.00 9.46 0.63
C THR A 50 -12.01 10.30 1.90
N PHE A 51 -10.83 10.66 2.36
CA PHE A 51 -10.63 11.49 3.55
C PHE A 51 -10.25 12.91 3.16
N ALA A 52 -10.82 13.90 3.84
CA ALA A 52 -10.33 15.26 3.75
C ALA A 52 -9.04 15.37 4.58
N THR A 53 -7.91 15.64 3.92
CA THR A 53 -6.62 15.87 4.58
C THR A 53 -6.14 17.30 4.36
N ALA A 54 -5.08 17.70 5.06
CA ALA A 54 -4.44 19.00 4.84
C ALA A 54 -3.81 19.14 3.44
N ALA A 55 -3.50 18.03 2.78
CA ALA A 55 -3.01 17.99 1.40
C ALA A 55 -4.15 17.96 0.35
N GLY A 56 -5.42 17.95 0.80
CA GLY A 56 -6.60 17.80 -0.05
C GLY A 56 -7.33 16.48 0.19
N PRO A 57 -8.34 16.16 -0.64
CA PRO A 57 -8.99 14.85 -0.61
C PRO A 57 -7.96 13.74 -0.89
N THR A 58 -8.00 12.67 -0.11
CA THR A 58 -7.15 11.50 -0.25
C THR A 58 -8.01 10.26 -0.34
N GLU A 59 -7.95 9.57 -1.47
CA GLU A 59 -8.60 8.30 -1.68
C GLU A 59 -7.75 7.17 -1.10
N VAL A 60 -8.37 6.26 -0.34
CA VAL A 60 -7.74 5.00 0.04
C VAL A 60 -8.12 3.95 -0.99
N VAL A 61 -7.10 3.41 -1.66
CA VAL A 61 -7.25 2.40 -2.71
C VAL A 61 -6.81 1.06 -2.15
N PRO A 62 -7.70 0.05 -2.04
CA PRO A 62 -7.28 -1.31 -1.72
C PRO A 62 -6.28 -1.82 -2.74
N THR A 63 -5.16 -2.33 -2.26
CA THR A 63 -4.11 -2.92 -3.08
C THR A 63 -3.62 -4.23 -2.47
N PRO A 64 -4.50 -5.23 -2.30
CA PRO A 64 -4.15 -6.51 -1.69
C PRO A 64 -3.10 -7.27 -2.50
N GLY A 65 -2.46 -8.24 -1.84
CA GLY A 65 -1.49 -9.15 -2.45
C GLY A 65 -0.13 -9.08 -1.78
N HIS A 66 0.38 -7.87 -1.50
CA HIS A 66 1.52 -7.69 -0.60
C HIS A 66 1.16 -8.00 0.86
N GLY A 67 -0.06 -7.65 1.24
CA GLY A 67 -0.74 -8.05 2.47
C GLY A 67 -2.24 -8.19 2.18
N PRO A 68 -2.99 -8.95 2.99
CA PRO A 68 -4.40 -9.22 2.75
C PRO A 68 -5.27 -7.94 2.78
N GLY A 69 -4.88 -6.94 3.56
CA GLY A 69 -5.53 -5.63 3.59
C GLY A 69 -4.57 -4.49 3.28
N HIS A 70 -3.56 -4.72 2.42
CA HIS A 70 -2.69 -3.67 1.96
C HIS A 70 -3.49 -2.58 1.19
N VAL A 71 -3.12 -1.32 1.41
CA VAL A 71 -3.78 -0.16 0.79
C VAL A 71 -2.75 0.86 0.32
N SER A 72 -3.10 1.59 -0.73
CA SER A 72 -2.39 2.76 -1.23
C SER A 72 -3.22 4.02 -0.99
N ALA A 73 -2.59 5.19 -1.04
CA ALA A 73 -3.28 6.48 -0.93
C ALA A 73 -3.06 7.31 -2.18
N TYR A 74 -4.15 7.80 -2.77
CA TYR A 74 -4.11 8.64 -3.97
C TYR A 74 -4.63 10.05 -3.68
N PHE A 75 -3.88 11.05 -4.14
CA PHE A 75 -4.16 12.48 -3.96
C PHE A 75 -4.51 13.10 -5.32
N PRO A 76 -5.78 13.11 -5.73
CA PRO A 76 -6.18 13.55 -7.08
C PRO A 76 -5.83 15.00 -7.38
N GLY A 77 -5.83 15.89 -6.38
CA GLY A 77 -5.46 17.29 -6.58
C GLY A 77 -3.98 17.52 -6.91
N ALA A 78 -3.13 16.52 -6.63
CA ALA A 78 -1.70 16.55 -6.87
C ALA A 78 -1.24 15.46 -7.87
N GLU A 79 -2.18 14.67 -8.40
CA GLU A 79 -1.87 13.51 -9.28
C GLU A 79 -0.79 12.60 -8.66
N LEU A 80 -0.82 12.46 -7.33
CA LEU A 80 0.22 11.81 -6.53
C LEU A 80 -0.30 10.50 -5.94
N LEU A 81 0.42 9.42 -6.22
CA LEU A 81 0.20 8.11 -5.62
C LEU A 81 1.23 7.85 -4.52
N VAL A 82 0.77 7.54 -3.31
CA VAL A 82 1.57 6.88 -2.29
C VAL A 82 1.24 5.39 -2.35
N SER A 83 2.10 4.62 -3.00
CA SER A 83 1.87 3.20 -3.33
C SER A 83 2.19 2.25 -2.17
N ALA A 84 2.85 2.73 -1.12
CA ALA A 84 3.39 1.91 -0.05
C ALA A 84 4.24 0.77 -0.63
N ASP A 85 3.89 -0.50 -0.39
CA ASP A 85 4.61 -1.67 -0.87
C ASP A 85 3.97 -2.32 -2.12
N ALA A 86 2.96 -1.67 -2.71
CA ALA A 86 2.39 -2.13 -3.98
C ALA A 86 3.35 -1.95 -5.17
N LEU A 87 4.36 -1.09 -5.04
CA LEU A 87 5.38 -0.81 -6.06
C LEU A 87 6.71 -0.51 -5.38
N THR A 88 7.79 -0.49 -6.16
CA THR A 88 9.11 -0.10 -5.68
C THR A 88 9.73 0.93 -6.61
N VAL A 89 10.73 1.65 -6.12
CA VAL A 89 11.64 2.42 -6.98
C VAL A 89 13.00 1.74 -6.95
N ALA A 90 13.49 1.35 -8.13
CA ALA A 90 14.78 0.71 -8.31
C ALA A 90 15.57 1.48 -9.38
N ASP A 91 16.85 1.75 -9.10
CA ASP A 91 17.74 2.51 -10.01
C ASP A 91 17.19 3.87 -10.47
N GLY A 92 16.32 4.48 -9.65
CA GLY A 92 15.68 5.77 -9.92
C GLY A 92 14.43 5.68 -10.79
N GLU A 93 13.97 4.47 -11.12
CA GLU A 93 12.81 4.21 -11.98
C GLU A 93 11.70 3.50 -11.19
N LEU A 94 10.45 3.78 -11.55
CA LEU A 94 9.31 3.07 -10.99
C LEU A 94 9.33 1.62 -11.47
N ALA A 95 9.41 0.71 -10.51
CA ALA A 95 9.53 -0.72 -10.68
C ALA A 95 8.34 -1.45 -10.03
N GLY A 96 8.12 -2.67 -10.49
CA GLY A 96 7.03 -3.51 -10.00
C GLY A 96 7.23 -4.05 -8.59
N LEU A 97 6.44 -5.08 -8.30
CA LEU A 97 6.40 -5.80 -7.03
C LEU A 97 7.74 -6.47 -6.73
N SER A 98 8.07 -6.68 -5.46
CA SER A 98 9.12 -7.62 -5.06
C SER A 98 8.53 -9.04 -4.96
N PRO A 99 8.86 -10.00 -5.84
CA PRO A 99 8.25 -11.33 -5.82
C PRO A 99 8.55 -12.13 -4.55
N GLU A 100 9.72 -11.91 -3.96
CA GLU A 100 10.12 -12.58 -2.71
C GLU A 100 9.33 -12.09 -1.49
N MET A 101 8.78 -10.87 -1.57
CA MET A 101 8.07 -10.21 -0.46
C MET A 101 6.57 -10.10 -0.72
N THR A 102 6.04 -10.68 -1.79
CA THR A 102 4.64 -10.57 -2.20
C THR A 102 3.99 -11.95 -2.22
N PRO A 103 3.26 -12.33 -1.15
CA PRO A 103 2.66 -13.66 -1.02
C PRO A 103 1.68 -14.03 -2.13
N ASP A 104 0.93 -13.05 -2.64
CA ASP A 104 -0.02 -13.22 -3.74
C ASP A 104 0.30 -12.21 -4.85
N LEU A 105 1.15 -12.67 -5.78
CA LEU A 105 1.62 -11.89 -6.91
C LEU A 105 0.51 -11.54 -7.91
N ASP A 106 -0.41 -12.48 -8.16
CA ASP A 106 -1.47 -12.29 -9.14
C ASP A 106 -2.41 -11.17 -8.67
N THR A 107 -2.87 -11.23 -7.42
CA THR A 107 -3.70 -10.18 -6.82
C THR A 107 -2.95 -8.85 -6.70
N ALA A 108 -1.65 -8.87 -6.41
CA ALA A 108 -0.84 -7.65 -6.35
C ALA A 108 -0.68 -6.99 -7.74
N LEU A 109 -0.55 -7.76 -8.82
CA LEU A 109 -0.54 -7.23 -10.19
C LEU A 109 -1.90 -6.64 -10.57
N GLU A 110 -3.01 -7.30 -10.23
CA GLU A 110 -4.36 -6.75 -10.40
C GLU A 110 -4.52 -5.42 -9.64
N SER A 111 -3.93 -5.31 -8.46
CA SER A 111 -3.91 -4.07 -7.69
C SER A 111 -3.14 -2.94 -8.38
N VAL A 112 -2.04 -3.24 -9.08
CA VAL A 112 -1.34 -2.24 -9.90
C VAL A 112 -2.22 -1.75 -11.04
N ALA A 113 -2.98 -2.64 -11.69
CA ALA A 113 -3.92 -2.24 -12.74
C ALA A 113 -5.01 -1.30 -12.20
N VAL A 114 -5.54 -1.56 -10.99
CA VAL A 114 -6.49 -0.65 -10.33
C VAL A 114 -5.85 0.72 -10.06
N LEU A 115 -4.58 0.77 -9.66
CA LEU A 115 -3.87 2.04 -9.50
C LEU A 115 -3.71 2.80 -10.82
N ALA A 116 -3.48 2.08 -11.92
CA ALA A 116 -3.35 2.65 -13.26
C ALA A 116 -4.65 3.32 -13.76
N ASP A 117 -5.82 2.97 -13.23
CA ASP A 117 -7.09 3.65 -13.57
C ASP A 117 -7.19 5.10 -13.03
N ARG A 118 -6.17 5.61 -12.31
CA ARG A 118 -6.10 6.98 -11.81
C ARG A 118 -5.14 7.83 -12.65
N ASP A 119 -5.38 9.15 -12.65
CA ASP A 119 -4.48 10.15 -13.24
C ASP A 119 -3.27 10.39 -12.31
N VAL A 120 -2.23 9.56 -12.43
CA VAL A 120 -1.02 9.63 -11.60
C VAL A 120 0.13 10.20 -12.43
N ALA A 121 0.68 11.32 -11.97
CA ALA A 121 1.89 11.93 -12.51
C ALA A 121 3.14 11.53 -11.70
N GLU A 122 2.98 11.37 -10.38
CA GLU A 122 4.08 11.12 -9.46
C GLU A 122 3.75 9.97 -8.50
N THR A 123 4.75 9.15 -8.17
CA THR A 123 4.58 8.02 -7.26
C THR A 123 5.62 8.07 -6.14
N VAL A 124 5.19 7.78 -4.91
CA VAL A 124 6.04 7.57 -3.74
C VAL A 124 5.87 6.15 -3.25
N CYS A 125 6.92 5.36 -3.38
CA CYS A 125 6.99 3.99 -2.88
C CYS A 125 7.66 3.95 -1.50
N PHE A 126 7.25 3.00 -0.65
CA PHE A 126 7.93 2.75 0.62
C PHE A 126 9.41 2.38 0.39
N HIS A 127 9.65 1.54 -0.62
CA HIS A 127 10.99 1.19 -1.08
C HIS A 127 11.42 2.09 -2.24
N GLY A 128 12.50 2.85 -2.04
CA GLY A 128 13.14 3.67 -3.06
C GLY A 128 12.62 5.11 -3.17
N GLY A 129 11.43 5.41 -2.62
CA GLY A 129 10.95 6.77 -2.45
C GLY A 129 10.19 7.33 -3.65
N HIS A 130 10.44 8.61 -3.95
CA HIS A 130 9.69 9.40 -4.93
C HIS A 130 10.26 9.27 -6.35
N VAL A 131 9.37 9.24 -7.34
CA VAL A 131 9.69 9.29 -8.77
C VAL A 131 8.58 10.03 -9.53
N GLU A 132 8.97 10.80 -10.56
CA GLU A 132 8.06 11.47 -11.50
C GLU A 132 7.58 10.48 -12.58
N ALA A 133 6.92 9.41 -12.15
CA ALA A 133 6.29 8.41 -13.00
C ALA A 133 4.99 7.90 -12.35
N GLY A 134 3.99 7.63 -13.17
CA GLY A 134 2.67 7.21 -12.73
C GLY A 134 1.95 6.38 -13.79
N THR A 135 0.79 6.83 -14.27
CA THR A 135 -0.19 6.04 -15.04
C THR A 135 0.43 5.19 -16.15
N GLU A 136 1.18 5.78 -17.10
CA GLU A 136 1.77 5.02 -18.21
C GLU A 136 2.67 3.88 -17.71
N ARG A 137 3.52 4.13 -16.71
CA ARG A 137 4.42 3.10 -16.16
C ARG A 137 3.66 2.07 -15.32
N LEU A 138 2.57 2.45 -14.65
CA LEU A 138 1.70 1.53 -13.93
C LEU A 138 1.02 0.54 -14.89
N GLU A 139 0.56 1.02 -16.05
CA GLU A 139 -0.04 0.18 -17.10
C GLU A 139 0.96 -0.84 -17.65
N GLU A 140 2.21 -0.43 -17.91
CA GLU A 140 3.29 -1.34 -18.33
C GLU A 140 3.56 -2.42 -17.29
N ILE A 141 3.71 -2.04 -16.01
CA ILE A 141 3.96 -2.98 -14.91
C ILE A 141 2.79 -3.96 -14.75
N ALA A 142 1.55 -3.48 -14.84
CA ALA A 142 0.36 -4.33 -14.81
C ALA A 142 0.29 -5.28 -16.03
N GLY A 143 0.82 -4.85 -17.17
CA GLY A 143 0.98 -5.65 -18.39
C GLY A 143 2.11 -6.68 -18.34
N GLY A 144 2.97 -6.61 -17.32
CA GLY A 144 4.11 -7.51 -17.12
C GLY A 144 5.43 -7.05 -17.76
N GLU A 145 5.59 -5.74 -18.02
CA GLU A 145 6.75 -5.13 -18.67
C GLU A 145 7.73 -4.41 -17.70
#